data_AF-A0A7C3EEJ8-F1
#
_entry.id   AF-A0A7C3EEJ8-F1
#
_cell.length_a   1.000
_cell.length_b   1.000
_cell.length_c   1.000
_cell.angle_alpha   90.00
_cell.angle_beta   90.00
_cell.angle_gamma   90.00
#
_symmetry.space_group_name_H-M   'P 1'
#
loop_
_entity.id
_entity.type
_entity.pdbx_description
1 polymer ?
#
loop_
_entity_poly.entity_id
_entity_poly.type
_entity_poly.pdbx_seq_one_letter_code
_entity_poly.pdbx_strand_id
1 'polypeptide(L)'
;MDLVPITETALTMPYTGTSLETVTKEISWLLGKLEDNSKLTLKLIFETGKRLAAAKEMLDHGQFLPWLQQNFTLSERTAQRYIKVYETYKDMPLELIETKTIKDAYIEAGIKKLLPVEATESATTPDLPRPVSEKDQLVWLFRQPTRSGASLKKHRVQAVNGQVYIYRKDTGMAAPALDLYLPKPAGLPEQAWQKALDTYVIATELYLETIEDFEARGIIAGEAV
;
A
#
# COMPACT_ATOMS: atom_id res chain seq x y z
N MET A 1 26.87 -14.73 17.71
CA MET A 1 25.43 -15.07 17.73
C MET A 1 25.08 -15.44 16.30
N ASP A 2 25.10 -16.73 15.99
CA ASP A 2 24.81 -17.22 14.65
C ASP A 2 23.31 -17.09 14.39
N LEU A 3 22.95 -16.56 13.22
CA LEU A 3 21.56 -16.42 12.79
C LEU A 3 21.00 -17.82 12.55
N VAL A 4 20.13 -18.29 13.45
CA VAL A 4 19.39 -19.54 13.25
C VAL A 4 18.47 -19.36 12.04
N PRO A 5 18.58 -20.18 10.98
CA PRO A 5 17.69 -20.08 9.83
C PRO A 5 16.27 -20.42 10.26
N ILE A 6 15.33 -19.54 9.92
CA ILE A 6 13.89 -19.81 10.06
C ILE A 6 13.57 -20.87 9.01
N THR A 7 13.35 -22.12 9.41
CA THR A 7 13.10 -23.22 8.49
C THR A 7 11.67 -23.18 7.93
N GLU A 8 11.53 -23.51 6.64
CA GLU A 8 10.31 -23.46 5.83
C GLU A 8 9.18 -24.38 6.36
N THR A 9 9.53 -25.37 7.19
CA THR A 9 8.65 -26.40 7.75
C THR A 9 7.59 -25.87 8.73
N ALA A 10 7.71 -24.63 9.25
CA ALA A 10 6.83 -24.11 10.30
C ALA A 10 5.53 -23.42 9.81
N LEU A 11 5.33 -23.29 8.49
CA LEU A 11 4.28 -22.46 7.88
C LEU A 11 3.12 -23.24 7.23
N THR A 12 3.16 -24.57 7.22
CA THR A 12 2.17 -25.37 6.49
C THR A 12 1.40 -26.31 7.41
N MET A 13 0.09 -26.09 7.51
CA MET A 13 -0.85 -27.15 7.84
C MET A 13 -1.25 -27.86 6.54
N PRO A 14 -1.34 -29.20 6.50
CA PRO A 14 -1.89 -29.89 5.35
C PRO A 14 -3.34 -29.46 5.14
N TYR A 15 -3.69 -29.05 3.92
CA TYR A 15 -5.08 -28.78 3.57
C TYR A 15 -5.84 -30.09 3.55
N THR A 16 -6.70 -30.29 4.54
CA THR A 16 -7.51 -31.51 4.64
C THR A 16 -8.88 -31.32 4.01
N GLY A 17 -9.46 -30.10 4.05
CA GLY A 17 -10.58 -29.71 3.20
C GLY A 17 -11.83 -30.60 3.26
N THR A 18 -11.95 -31.47 4.27
CA THR A 18 -12.96 -32.55 4.30
C THR A 18 -14.31 -32.09 4.80
N SER A 19 -14.39 -30.92 5.46
CA SER A 19 -15.63 -30.33 5.95
C SER A 19 -15.49 -28.82 6.15
N LEU A 20 -16.62 -28.10 6.20
CA LEU A 20 -16.65 -26.66 6.50
C LEU A 20 -16.03 -26.34 7.87
N GLU A 21 -16.25 -27.20 8.86
CA GLU A 21 -15.67 -27.05 10.20
C GLU A 21 -14.15 -27.16 10.14
N THR A 22 -13.63 -28.13 9.38
CA THR A 22 -12.20 -28.33 9.18
C THR A 22 -11.56 -27.11 8.50
N VAL A 23 -12.15 -26.63 7.41
CA VAL A 23 -11.68 -25.43 6.69
C VAL A 23 -11.72 -24.20 7.58
N THR A 24 -12.74 -24.05 8.43
CA THR A 24 -12.85 -22.91 9.36
C THR A 24 -11.71 -22.92 10.39
N LYS A 25 -11.34 -24.10 10.91
CA LYS A 25 -10.20 -24.24 11.83
C LYS A 25 -8.87 -23.94 11.14
N GLU A 26 -8.69 -24.44 9.92
CA GLU A 26 -7.49 -24.17 9.09
C GLU A 26 -7.32 -22.67 8.82
N ILE A 27 -8.40 -21.98 8.42
CA ILE A 27 -8.39 -20.53 8.20
C ILE A 27 -8.06 -19.78 9.50
N SER A 28 -8.70 -20.15 10.62
CA SER A 28 -8.45 -19.50 11.91
C SER A 28 -6.99 -19.64 12.35
N TRP A 29 -6.40 -20.82 12.14
CA TRP A 29 -4.98 -21.05 12.41
C TRP A 29 -4.08 -20.19 11.53
N LEU A 30 -4.37 -20.12 10.22
CA LEU A 30 -3.61 -19.28 9.28
C LEU A 30 -3.70 -17.79 9.64
N LEU A 31 -4.89 -17.31 10.03
CA LEU A 31 -5.07 -15.93 10.48
C LEU A 31 -4.23 -15.63 11.73
N GLY A 32 -4.19 -16.56 12.70
CA GLY A 32 -3.29 -16.44 13.86
C GLY A 32 -1.81 -16.38 13.48
N LYS A 33 -1.38 -17.21 12.52
CA LYS A 33 0.00 -17.17 12.00
C LYS A 33 0.33 -15.87 11.29
N LEU A 34 -0.61 -15.28 10.55
CA LEU A 34 -0.41 -13.97 9.95
C LEU A 34 -0.19 -12.88 11.02
N GLU A 35 -0.91 -12.95 12.13
CA GLU A 35 -0.74 -12.02 13.25
C GLU A 35 0.64 -12.20 13.92
N ASP A 36 1.03 -13.44 14.23
CA ASP A 36 2.34 -13.75 14.81
C ASP A 36 3.49 -13.28 13.89
N ASN A 37 3.37 -13.56 12.59
CA ASN A 37 4.37 -13.15 11.60
C ASN A 37 4.45 -11.63 11.46
N SER A 38 3.32 -10.92 11.59
CA SER A 38 3.29 -9.46 11.60
C SER A 38 4.08 -8.90 12.80
N LYS A 39 3.88 -9.47 13.99
CA LYS A 39 4.62 -9.11 15.21
C LYS A 39 6.12 -9.38 15.07
N LEU A 40 6.49 -10.57 14.55
CA LEU A 40 7.89 -10.92 14.27
C LEU A 40 8.52 -9.95 13.27
N THR A 41 7.80 -9.61 12.21
CA THR A 41 8.26 -8.64 11.20
C THR A 41 8.50 -7.26 11.81
N LEU A 42 7.61 -6.79 12.71
CA LEU A 42 7.81 -5.52 13.40
C LEU A 42 9.06 -5.53 14.30
N LYS A 43 9.34 -6.63 15.01
CA LYS A 43 10.57 -6.79 15.79
C LYS A 43 11.81 -6.72 14.89
N LEU A 44 11.78 -7.38 13.73
CA LEU A 44 12.87 -7.33 12.74
C LEU A 44 13.07 -5.91 12.20
N ILE A 45 11.99 -5.17 11.93
CA ILE A 45 12.06 -3.75 11.52
C ILE A 45 12.75 -2.91 12.59
N PHE A 46 12.36 -3.04 13.86
CA PHE A 46 12.96 -2.31 14.98
C PHE A 46 14.46 -2.62 15.12
N GLU A 47 14.83 -3.90 15.15
CA GLU A 47 16.22 -4.35 15.27
C GLU A 47 17.08 -3.94 14.07
N THR A 48 16.49 -3.90 12.87
CA THR A 48 17.17 -3.39 11.67
C THR A 48 17.37 -1.89 11.77
N GLY A 49 16.35 -1.14 12.21
CA GLY A 49 16.42 0.30 12.46
C GLY A 49 17.53 0.67 13.44
N LYS A 50 17.67 -0.07 14.53
CA LYS A 50 18.75 0.08 15.52
C LYS A 50 20.13 -0.04 14.87
N ARG A 51 20.36 -1.07 14.05
CA ARG A 51 21.64 -1.31 13.37
C ARG A 51 21.93 -0.28 12.29
N LEU A 52 20.90 0.14 11.55
CA LEU A 52 21.02 1.21 10.56
C LEU A 52 21.35 2.56 11.22
N ALA A 53 20.74 2.87 12.37
CA ALA A 53 21.04 4.08 13.13
C ALA A 53 22.50 4.08 13.62
N ALA A 54 22.95 2.97 14.22
CA ALA A 54 24.34 2.82 14.65
C ALA A 54 25.34 2.93 13.48
N ALA A 55 25.05 2.28 12.34
CA ALA A 55 25.91 2.40 11.15
C ALA A 55 25.96 3.84 10.61
N LYS A 56 24.84 4.57 10.66
CA LYS A 56 24.77 5.98 10.25
C LYS A 56 25.63 6.90 11.13
N GLU A 57 25.79 6.57 12.42
CA GLU A 57 26.66 7.30 13.36
C GLU A 57 28.16 6.98 13.16
N MET A 58 28.48 5.77 12.68
CA MET A 58 29.86 5.34 12.43
C MET A 58 30.44 5.84 11.10
N LEU A 59 29.58 6.30 10.19
CA LEU A 59 29.97 6.74 8.85
C LEU A 59 30.01 8.27 8.78
N ASP A 60 30.97 8.80 8.03
CA ASP A 60 31.04 10.22 7.72
C ASP A 60 29.79 10.69 6.96
N HIS A 61 29.50 12.00 7.07
CA HIS A 61 28.41 12.62 6.34
C HIS A 61 28.47 12.28 4.83
N GLY A 62 27.35 11.83 4.29
CA GLY A 62 27.22 11.44 2.88
C GLY A 62 27.64 9.99 2.55
N GLN A 63 28.31 9.27 3.45
CA GLN A 63 28.75 7.88 3.19
C GLN A 63 27.69 6.82 3.49
N PHE A 64 26.64 7.18 4.23
CA PHE A 64 25.58 6.23 4.60
C PHE A 64 24.84 5.63 3.38
N LEU A 65 24.46 6.46 2.40
CA LEU A 65 23.70 6.00 1.24
C LEU A 65 24.53 5.09 0.30
N PRO A 66 25.77 5.46 -0.08
CA PRO A 66 26.65 4.56 -0.83
C PRO A 66 26.87 3.21 -0.12
N TRP A 67 27.13 3.25 1.19
CA TRP A 67 27.28 2.03 1.99
C TRP A 67 26.02 1.17 2.00
N LEU A 68 24.83 1.78 2.15
CA LEU A 68 23.55 1.06 2.14
C LEU A 68 23.33 0.33 0.80
N GLN A 69 23.57 1.02 -0.32
CA GLN A 69 23.37 0.48 -1.67
C GLN A 69 24.37 -0.63 -2.02
N GLN A 70 25.60 -0.55 -1.51
CA GLN A 70 26.62 -1.57 -1.75
C GLN A 70 26.35 -2.87 -0.98
N ASN A 71 25.76 -2.78 0.22
CA ASN A 71 25.65 -3.92 1.13
C ASN A 71 24.26 -4.58 1.14
N PHE A 72 23.21 -3.87 0.75
CA PHE A 72 21.83 -4.35 0.87
C PHE A 72 20.95 -3.97 -0.33
N THR A 73 19.91 -4.75 -0.56
CA THR A 73 18.85 -4.46 -1.56
C THR A 73 17.78 -3.50 -1.01
N LEU A 74 18.10 -2.76 0.05
CA LEU A 74 17.18 -1.90 0.77
C LEU A 74 17.18 -0.48 0.18
N SER A 75 16.01 0.08 -0.11
CA SER A 75 15.92 1.49 -0.51
C SER A 75 16.25 2.43 0.66
N GLU A 76 16.79 3.61 0.36
CA GLU A 76 17.01 4.67 1.36
C GLU A 76 15.73 4.97 2.15
N ARG A 77 14.60 5.08 1.44
CA ARG A 77 13.29 5.34 2.03
C ARG A 77 12.91 4.27 3.06
N THR A 78 13.19 2.99 2.77
CA THR A 78 12.93 1.89 3.72
C THR A 78 13.89 1.93 4.90
N ALA A 79 15.18 2.22 4.68
CA ALA A 79 16.16 2.40 5.76
C ALA A 79 15.72 3.50 6.74
N GLN A 80 15.36 4.68 6.23
CA GLN A 80 14.92 5.79 7.07
C GLN A 80 13.63 5.44 7.84
N ARG A 81 12.71 4.67 7.25
CA ARG A 81 11.52 4.18 7.96
C ARG A 81 11.89 3.29 9.14
N TYR A 82 12.80 2.35 8.95
CA TYR A 82 13.20 1.43 10.01
C TYR A 82 13.94 2.17 11.14
N ILE A 83 14.85 3.09 10.78
CA ILE A 83 15.51 3.99 11.74
C ILE A 83 14.46 4.77 12.54
N LYS A 84 13.46 5.35 11.87
CA LYS A 84 12.42 6.15 12.53
C LYS A 84 11.55 5.32 13.46
N VAL A 85 11.23 4.06 13.11
CA VAL A 85 10.57 3.13 14.03
C VAL A 85 11.44 2.91 15.27
N TYR A 86 12.73 2.59 15.08
CA TYR A 86 13.65 2.44 16.20
C TYR A 86 13.71 3.70 17.08
N GLU A 87 13.92 4.88 16.49
CA GLU A 87 13.99 6.15 17.22
C GLU A 87 12.71 6.48 18.00
N THR A 88 11.55 6.06 17.50
CA THR A 88 10.25 6.28 18.16
C THR A 88 10.10 5.42 19.42
N TYR A 89 10.60 4.18 19.39
CA TYR A 89 10.36 3.19 20.44
C TYR A 89 11.58 2.85 21.30
N LYS A 90 12.79 3.35 20.99
CA LYS A 90 14.04 2.98 21.67
C LYS A 90 14.03 3.22 23.19
N ASP A 91 13.22 4.19 23.64
CA ASP A 91 13.10 4.59 25.04
C ASP A 91 11.84 4.01 25.72
N MET A 92 11.12 3.10 25.05
CA MET A 92 9.91 2.44 25.53
C MET A 92 10.17 0.96 25.88
N PRO A 93 9.34 0.33 26.73
CA PRO A 93 9.40 -1.10 26.98
C PRO A 93 9.21 -1.90 25.69
N LEU A 94 10.06 -2.92 25.46
CA LEU A 94 10.02 -3.76 24.26
C LEU A 94 8.68 -4.47 24.09
N GLU A 95 8.02 -4.81 25.20
CA GLU A 95 6.70 -5.46 25.25
C GLU A 95 5.64 -4.64 24.51
N LEU A 96 5.79 -3.31 24.48
CA LEU A 96 4.86 -2.42 23.78
C LEU A 96 4.90 -2.66 22.26
N ILE A 97 6.07 -2.96 21.69
CA ILE A 97 6.23 -3.26 20.26
C ILE A 97 5.57 -4.61 19.93
N GLU A 98 5.64 -5.58 20.85
CA GLU A 98 5.11 -6.93 20.63
C GLU A 98 3.59 -6.98 20.50
N THR A 99 2.91 -5.97 21.05
CA THR A 99 1.45 -5.81 20.96
C THR A 99 0.97 -5.05 19.72
N LYS A 100 1.88 -4.46 18.94
CA LYS A 100 1.53 -3.57 17.83
C LYS A 100 1.55 -4.27 16.48
N THR A 101 0.70 -3.79 15.57
CA THR A 101 0.85 -4.09 14.14
C THR A 101 1.89 -3.18 13.51
N ILE A 102 2.46 -3.59 12.37
CA ILE A 102 3.37 -2.75 11.57
C ILE A 102 2.70 -1.41 11.19
N LYS A 103 1.39 -1.43 10.91
CA LYS A 103 0.63 -0.25 10.49
C LYS A 103 0.61 0.78 11.62
N ASP A 104 0.26 0.36 12.83
CA ASP A 104 0.18 1.24 14.01
C ASP A 104 1.56 1.79 14.35
N ALA A 105 2.59 0.94 14.28
CA ALA A 105 3.96 1.36 14.50
C ALA A 105 4.42 2.45 13.52
N TYR A 106 4.06 2.32 12.24
CA TYR A 106 4.40 3.31 11.22
C TYR A 106 3.60 4.62 11.37
N ILE A 107 2.38 4.53 11.87
CA ILE A 107 1.55 5.68 12.16
C ILE A 107 2.14 6.49 13.32
N GLU A 108 2.43 5.83 14.44
CA GLU A 108 2.99 6.47 15.63
C GLU A 108 4.38 7.07 15.37
N ALA A 109 5.19 6.38 14.55
CA ALA A 109 6.46 6.92 14.06
C ALA A 109 6.28 8.07 13.04
N GLY A 110 5.05 8.49 12.72
CA GLY A 110 4.76 9.54 11.75
C GLY A 110 5.30 9.24 10.34
N ILE A 111 5.48 7.96 10.00
CA ILE A 111 5.90 7.48 8.68
C ILE A 111 4.70 7.47 7.74
N LYS A 112 3.53 7.11 8.29
CA LYS A 112 2.25 7.12 7.61
C LYS A 112 1.37 8.15 8.32
N LYS A 113 0.95 9.22 7.63
CA LYS A 113 -0.06 10.13 8.19
C LYS A 113 -1.38 9.37 8.30
N LEU A 114 -1.91 9.26 9.52
CA LEU A 114 -3.33 9.07 9.72
C LEU A 114 -4.02 10.35 9.22
N LEU A 115 -4.85 10.22 8.19
CA LEU A 115 -6.09 10.99 8.21
C LEU A 115 -6.91 10.46 9.40
N PRO A 116 -7.64 11.30 10.15
CA PRO A 116 -8.42 10.84 11.29
C PRO A 116 -9.30 9.65 10.87
N VAL A 117 -9.12 8.52 11.54
CA VAL A 117 -10.04 7.39 11.44
C VAL A 117 -11.10 7.63 12.50
N GLU A 118 -12.25 8.16 12.10
CA GLU A 118 -13.46 7.94 12.91
C GLU A 118 -13.72 6.44 12.94
N ALA A 119 -13.88 5.91 14.16
CA ALA A 119 -14.19 4.53 14.41
C ALA A 119 -15.48 4.13 13.68
N THR A 120 -15.43 2.98 13.04
CA THR A 120 -16.52 2.34 12.30
C THR A 120 -17.76 2.12 13.17
N GLU A 121 -18.83 2.85 12.88
CA GLU A 121 -20.16 2.25 12.75
C GLU A 121 -20.51 2.34 11.27
N SER A 122 -20.85 1.20 10.65
CA SER A 122 -21.42 1.06 9.31
C SER A 122 -21.03 2.16 8.32
N ALA A 123 -20.06 1.91 7.43
CA ALA A 123 -19.71 2.85 6.36
C ALA A 123 -20.85 2.96 5.32
N THR A 124 -21.97 3.55 5.72
CA THR A 124 -22.71 4.49 4.90
C THR A 124 -21.69 5.57 4.56
N THR A 125 -21.31 5.60 3.29
CA THR A 125 -20.57 6.69 2.66
C THR A 125 -21.09 8.01 3.22
N PRO A 126 -20.23 8.94 3.69
CA PRO A 126 -20.69 10.29 4.00
C PRO A 126 -21.52 10.77 2.81
N ASP A 127 -22.76 11.17 3.06
CA ASP A 127 -23.65 11.76 2.06
C ASP A 127 -23.10 13.14 1.69
N LEU A 128 -21.94 13.14 1.04
CA LEU A 128 -21.47 14.26 0.27
C LEU A 128 -22.43 14.36 -0.91
N PRO A 129 -23.11 15.50 -1.11
CA PRO A 129 -24.04 15.64 -2.21
C PRO A 129 -23.31 15.26 -3.51
N ARG A 130 -23.89 14.32 -4.28
CA ARG A 130 -23.38 14.01 -5.62
C ARG A 130 -23.24 15.34 -6.38
N PRO A 131 -22.05 15.70 -6.89
CA PRO A 131 -21.88 16.99 -7.53
C PRO A 131 -22.78 17.07 -8.77
N VAL A 132 -23.54 18.16 -8.86
CA VAL A 132 -24.62 18.36 -9.86
C VAL A 132 -24.07 18.77 -11.24
N SER A 133 -22.78 19.14 -11.32
CA SER A 133 -22.11 19.52 -12.57
C SER A 133 -20.88 18.66 -12.87
N GLU A 134 -20.63 18.42 -14.16
CA GLU A 134 -19.50 17.62 -14.66
C GLU A 134 -18.13 18.12 -14.17
N LYS A 135 -17.99 19.46 -14.08
CA LYS A 135 -16.76 20.11 -13.60
C LYS A 135 -16.50 19.83 -12.13
N ASP A 136 -17.54 19.86 -11.29
CA ASP A 136 -17.40 19.61 -9.86
C ASP A 136 -17.06 18.15 -9.58
N GLN A 137 -17.63 17.22 -10.36
CA GLN A 137 -17.28 15.80 -10.30
C GLN A 137 -15.80 15.59 -10.63
N LEU A 138 -15.29 16.27 -11.66
CA LEU A 138 -13.89 16.14 -12.07
C LEU A 138 -12.94 16.74 -11.02
N VAL A 139 -13.29 17.90 -10.45
CA VAL A 139 -12.53 18.49 -9.33
C VAL A 139 -12.53 17.56 -8.11
N TRP A 140 -13.69 17.00 -7.76
CA TRP A 140 -13.81 16.05 -6.65
C TRP A 140 -12.98 14.79 -6.88
N LEU A 141 -13.01 14.24 -8.10
CA LEU A 141 -12.27 13.05 -8.48
C LEU A 141 -10.75 13.26 -8.39
N PHE A 142 -10.26 14.41 -8.85
CA PHE A 142 -8.83 14.71 -8.83
C PHE A 142 -8.28 14.97 -7.42
N ARG A 143 -9.14 15.24 -6.43
CA ARG A 143 -8.75 15.34 -5.02
C ARG A 143 -8.61 13.99 -4.32
N GLN A 144 -9.19 12.94 -4.89
CA GLN A 144 -9.11 11.61 -4.28
C GLN A 144 -7.68 11.06 -4.38
N PRO A 145 -7.20 10.35 -3.33
CA PRO A 145 -5.95 9.61 -3.44
C PRO A 145 -6.09 8.49 -4.47
N THR A 146 -5.02 8.26 -5.22
CA THR A 146 -4.89 7.10 -6.10
C THR A 146 -4.78 5.82 -5.29
N ARG A 147 -5.23 4.68 -5.85
CA ARG A 147 -5.15 3.38 -5.15
C ARG A 147 -3.71 2.90 -4.99
N SER A 148 -2.87 3.21 -5.95
CA SER A 148 -1.42 2.95 -5.98
C SER A 148 -0.62 3.90 -5.08
N GLY A 149 -1.16 5.08 -4.77
CA GLY A 149 -0.42 6.17 -4.15
C GLY A 149 0.42 7.00 -5.13
N ALA A 150 0.33 6.75 -6.44
CA ALA A 150 0.95 7.54 -7.50
C ALA A 150 0.47 8.99 -7.51
N SER A 151 1.36 9.94 -7.81
CA SER A 151 1.03 11.37 -7.79
C SER A 151 0.53 11.87 -9.15
N LEU A 152 -0.59 11.31 -9.62
CA LEU A 152 -1.21 11.72 -10.88
C LEU A 152 -1.79 13.15 -10.78
N LYS A 153 -1.48 14.01 -11.76
CA LYS A 153 -1.96 15.40 -11.87
C LYS A 153 -2.90 15.61 -13.05
N LYS A 154 -2.79 14.79 -14.10
CA LYS A 154 -3.56 14.93 -15.34
C LYS A 154 -4.57 13.81 -15.57
N HIS A 155 -4.35 12.63 -15.01
CA HIS A 155 -5.23 11.48 -15.18
C HIS A 155 -5.85 10.99 -13.88
N ARG A 156 -7.04 10.38 -13.95
CA ARG A 156 -7.66 9.67 -12.84
C ARG A 156 -8.30 8.38 -13.31
N VAL A 157 -8.13 7.31 -12.54
CA VAL A 157 -8.69 5.99 -12.85
C VAL A 157 -9.81 5.69 -11.86
N GLN A 158 -10.97 5.26 -12.36
CA GLN A 158 -12.12 4.85 -11.56
C GLN A 158 -12.59 3.47 -11.99
N ALA A 159 -12.87 2.60 -11.04
CA ALA A 159 -13.54 1.33 -11.29
C ALA A 159 -14.88 1.31 -10.56
N VAL A 160 -15.98 1.26 -11.31
CA VAL A 160 -17.35 1.28 -10.78
C VAL A 160 -18.14 0.18 -11.46
N ASN A 161 -18.66 -0.79 -10.70
CA ASN A 161 -19.53 -1.88 -11.20
C ASN A 161 -18.95 -2.64 -12.40
N GLY A 162 -17.64 -2.87 -12.42
CA GLY A 162 -16.96 -3.55 -13.53
C GLY A 162 -16.62 -2.66 -14.72
N GLN A 163 -17.01 -1.38 -14.72
CA GLN A 163 -16.52 -0.41 -15.69
C GLN A 163 -15.27 0.29 -15.17
N VAL A 164 -14.23 0.37 -15.98
CA VAL A 164 -13.00 1.13 -15.70
C VAL A 164 -12.94 2.34 -16.61
N TYR A 165 -12.86 3.52 -15.98
CA TYR A 165 -12.74 4.80 -16.65
C TYR A 165 -11.36 5.41 -16.38
N ILE A 166 -10.72 5.94 -17.41
CA ILE A 166 -9.59 6.86 -17.28
C ILE A 166 -10.06 8.23 -17.70
N TYR A 167 -10.05 9.19 -16.78
CA TYR A 167 -10.37 10.58 -17.05
C TYR A 167 -9.10 11.38 -17.22
N ARG A 168 -9.14 12.37 -18.11
CA ARG A 168 -8.05 13.33 -18.30
C ARG A 168 -8.56 14.74 -18.03
N LYS A 169 -7.73 15.55 -17.37
CA LYS A 169 -8.13 16.85 -16.82
C LYS A 169 -8.50 17.88 -17.89
N ASP A 170 -7.87 17.79 -19.06
CA ASP A 170 -8.11 18.64 -20.23
C ASP A 170 -9.34 18.21 -21.04
N THR A 171 -9.68 16.91 -21.06
CA THR A 171 -10.80 16.38 -21.86
C THR A 171 -12.16 16.41 -21.14
N GLY A 172 -12.19 16.25 -19.81
CA GLY A 172 -13.45 16.23 -19.05
C GLY A 172 -13.94 14.83 -18.65
N MET A 173 -15.18 14.72 -18.16
CA MET A 173 -15.81 13.44 -17.82
C MET A 173 -16.68 12.88 -18.95
N ALA A 174 -17.17 13.74 -19.84
CA ALA A 174 -18.03 13.36 -20.96
C ALA A 174 -17.32 12.49 -22.01
N ALA A 175 -15.99 12.57 -22.09
CA ALA A 175 -15.16 11.76 -22.98
C ALA A 175 -13.94 11.24 -22.20
N PRO A 176 -14.07 10.11 -21.48
CA PRO A 176 -12.93 9.51 -20.80
C PRO A 176 -11.87 9.09 -21.83
N ALA A 177 -10.60 9.24 -21.46
CA ALA A 177 -9.47 8.77 -22.25
C ALA A 177 -9.47 7.25 -22.45
N LEU A 178 -10.12 6.51 -21.55
CA LEU A 178 -10.41 5.08 -21.72
C LEU A 178 -11.73 4.74 -21.03
N ASP A 179 -12.54 3.93 -21.69
CA ASP A 179 -13.75 3.33 -21.15
C ASP A 179 -13.74 1.81 -21.41
N LEU A 180 -13.54 1.01 -20.37
CA LEU A 180 -13.34 -0.43 -20.49
C LEU A 180 -14.27 -1.21 -19.57
N TYR A 181 -15.08 -2.10 -20.15
CA TYR A 181 -15.98 -2.97 -19.40
C TYR A 181 -15.31 -4.31 -19.07
N LEU A 182 -15.17 -4.58 -17.77
CA LEU A 182 -14.59 -5.78 -17.17
C LEU A 182 -15.60 -6.44 -16.21
N PRO A 183 -16.67 -7.07 -16.74
CA PRO A 183 -17.72 -7.65 -15.91
C PRO A 183 -17.20 -8.80 -15.05
N LYS A 184 -17.90 -9.05 -13.93
CA LYS A 184 -17.59 -10.20 -13.08
C LYS A 184 -17.87 -11.49 -13.83
N PRO A 185 -16.87 -12.38 -14.00
CA PRO A 185 -17.10 -13.70 -14.56
C PRO A 185 -18.05 -14.52 -13.69
N ALA A 186 -18.87 -15.35 -14.34
CA ALA A 186 -19.73 -16.30 -13.63
C ALA A 186 -18.88 -17.25 -12.77
N GLY A 187 -19.33 -17.51 -11.54
CA GLY A 187 -18.60 -18.36 -10.58
C GLY A 187 -17.40 -17.71 -9.88
N LEU A 188 -16.96 -16.51 -10.29
CA LEU A 188 -15.90 -15.80 -9.58
C LEU A 188 -16.45 -15.15 -8.30
N PRO A 189 -15.82 -15.38 -7.12
CA PRO A 189 -16.19 -14.70 -5.89
C PRO A 189 -16.05 -13.19 -6.01
N GLU A 190 -17.01 -12.45 -5.44
CA GLU A 190 -17.07 -10.99 -5.51
C GLU A 190 -15.77 -10.33 -5.03
N GLN A 191 -15.24 -10.75 -3.89
CA GLN A 191 -14.01 -10.20 -3.33
C GLN A 191 -12.78 -10.47 -4.20
N ALA A 192 -12.73 -11.63 -4.87
CA ALA A 192 -11.64 -11.97 -5.77
C ALA A 192 -11.69 -11.11 -7.05
N TRP A 193 -12.89 -10.88 -7.57
CA TRP A 193 -13.11 -9.98 -8.70
C TRP A 193 -12.76 -8.53 -8.37
N GLN A 194 -13.21 -8.02 -7.22
CA GLN A 194 -12.88 -6.68 -6.75
C GLN A 194 -11.37 -6.49 -6.59
N LYS A 195 -10.68 -7.48 -6.00
CA LYS A 195 -9.21 -7.45 -5.90
C LYS A 195 -8.54 -7.44 -7.27
N ALA A 196 -9.06 -8.18 -8.25
CA ALA A 196 -8.54 -8.17 -9.62
C ALA A 196 -8.74 -6.79 -10.28
N LEU A 197 -9.92 -6.18 -10.12
CA LEU A 197 -10.19 -4.82 -10.58
C LEU A 197 -9.29 -3.79 -9.90
N ASP A 198 -9.08 -3.90 -8.59
CA ASP A 198 -8.16 -3.02 -7.86
C ASP A 198 -6.73 -3.13 -8.36
N THR A 199 -6.28 -4.35 -8.64
CA THR A 199 -4.96 -4.62 -9.20
C THR A 199 -4.82 -3.98 -10.59
N TYR A 200 -5.86 -4.10 -11.43
CA TYR A 200 -5.90 -3.45 -12.74
C TYR A 200 -5.80 -1.93 -12.60
N VAL A 201 -6.60 -1.31 -11.72
CA VAL A 201 -6.55 0.13 -11.46
C VAL A 201 -5.17 0.59 -10.99
N ILE A 202 -4.55 -0.14 -10.05
CA ILE A 202 -3.19 0.18 -9.56
C ILE A 202 -2.17 0.14 -10.70
N ALA A 203 -2.21 -0.90 -11.53
CA ALA A 203 -1.29 -1.03 -12.67
C ALA A 203 -1.49 0.11 -13.68
N THR A 204 -2.73 0.47 -13.98
CA THR A 204 -3.07 1.59 -14.86
C THR A 204 -2.59 2.92 -14.30
N GLU A 205 -2.74 3.17 -12.99
CA GLU A 205 -2.26 4.40 -12.36
C GLU A 205 -0.74 4.54 -12.46
N LEU A 206 0.02 3.47 -12.21
CA LEU A 206 1.49 3.47 -12.33
C LEU A 206 1.95 3.66 -13.77
N TYR A 207 1.24 3.07 -14.74
CA TYR A 207 1.47 3.32 -16.16
C TYR A 207 1.27 4.81 -16.50
N LEU A 208 0.17 5.41 -16.03
CA LEU A 208 -0.13 6.82 -16.28
C LEU A 208 0.84 7.77 -15.58
N GLU A 209 1.38 7.40 -14.42
CA GLU A 209 2.43 8.19 -13.74
C GLU A 209 3.68 8.27 -14.62
N THR A 210 4.06 7.16 -15.25
CA THR A 210 5.14 7.14 -16.24
C THR A 210 4.82 8.08 -17.41
N ILE A 211 3.61 8.04 -17.96
CA ILE A 211 3.22 8.94 -19.07
C ILE A 211 3.30 10.41 -18.64
N GLU A 212 2.73 10.77 -17.49
CA GLU A 212 2.73 12.15 -16.98
C GLU A 212 4.14 12.67 -16.69
N ASP A 213 5.04 11.81 -16.20
CA ASP A 213 6.45 12.19 -15.99
C ASP A 213 7.16 12.53 -17.30
N PHE A 214 6.91 11.77 -18.37
CA PHE A 214 7.47 12.05 -19.69
C PHE A 214 6.85 13.31 -20.33
N GLU A 215 5.55 13.53 -20.15
CA GLU A 215 4.89 14.78 -20.55
C GLU A 215 5.46 15.98 -19.78
N ALA A 216 5.68 15.86 -18.46
CA ALA A 216 6.22 16.92 -17.61
C ALA A 216 7.67 17.28 -17.99
N ARG A 217 8.42 16.31 -18.53
CA ARG A 217 9.77 16.50 -19.08
C ARG A 217 9.76 17.02 -20.52
N GLY A 218 8.59 17.20 -21.14
CA GLY A 218 8.45 17.67 -22.52
C GLY A 218 8.92 16.67 -23.59
N ILE A 219 9.04 15.39 -23.25
CA ILE A 219 9.48 14.35 -24.18
C ILE A 219 8.33 13.92 -25.12
N ILE A 220 7.11 13.91 -24.60
CA ILE A 220 5.88 13.61 -25.34
C ILE A 220 4.87 14.74 -25.16
N ALA A 221 3.95 14.89 -26.12
CA ALA A 221 2.94 15.96 -26.09
C ALA A 221 2.04 15.83 -24.85
N GLY A 222 1.85 16.96 -24.15
CA GLY A 222 1.15 17.01 -22.88
C GLY A 222 -0.34 17.32 -22.97
N GLU A 223 -0.91 17.35 -24.17
CA GLU A 223 -2.32 17.62 -24.50
C GLU A 223 -2.80 16.52 -25.46
N ALA A 224 -4.08 16.14 -25.35
CA ALA A 224 -4.69 15.27 -26.34
C ALA A 224 -4.77 16.02 -27.69
N VAL A 225 -4.29 15.38 -28.77
CA VAL A 225 -4.40 15.90 -30.15
C VAL A 225 -5.82 15.73 -30.65
#